data_AF-A0A3N5ZDE8-F1
#
_entry.id   AF-A0A3N5ZDE8-F1
#
_cell.length_a   1.000
_cell.length_b   1.000
_cell.length_c   1.000
_cell.angle_alpha   90.00
_cell.angle_beta   90.00
_cell.angle_gamma   90.00
#
_symmetry.space_group_name_H-M   'P 1'
#
loop_
_entity.id
_entity.type
_entity.pdbx_description
1 polymer ?
#
loop_
_entity_poly.entity_id
_entity_poly.type
_entity_poly.pdbx_seq_one_letter_code
_entity_poly.pdbx_strand_id
1 'polypeptide(L)'
;IGYPRGDRSLAEVVRHCAISAALDDPRFYPLAADELPCVTIEISVLGPIEPVNDVSQIEVGRDGLILSSGSSRGLLLPQVAAEHGWTREVFLSQTCLKAGLSPDAWRRGASIARFEAEVFGEEEPVQG
;
A
#
# COMPACT_ATOMS: atom_id res chain seq x y z
N ILE A 1 -6.12 -5.49 -0.35
CA ILE A 1 -5.74 -6.12 0.94
C ILE A 1 -4.22 -6.17 1.06
N GLY A 2 -3.62 -6.15 2.27
CA GLY A 2 -2.17 -6.25 2.45
C GLY A 2 -1.76 -6.64 3.87
N TYR A 3 -0.51 -7.08 4.05
CA TYR A 3 0.01 -7.56 5.33
C TYR A 3 1.40 -6.96 5.61
N PRO A 4 1.47 -5.82 6.32
CA PRO A 4 2.74 -5.10 6.51
C PRO A 4 3.62 -5.65 7.66
N ARG A 5 3.25 -6.78 8.29
CA ARG A 5 4.05 -7.38 9.38
C ARG A 5 5.03 -8.40 8.81
N GLY A 6 6.27 -8.38 9.30
CA GLY A 6 7.33 -9.32 8.93
C GLY A 6 7.42 -10.55 9.85
N ASP A 7 6.30 -11.09 10.32
CA ASP A 7 6.23 -12.21 11.27
C ASP A 7 5.88 -13.56 10.62
N ARG A 8 5.79 -13.62 9.29
CA ARG A 8 5.44 -14.82 8.50
C ARG A 8 6.29 -14.92 7.23
N SER A 9 6.32 -16.10 6.62
CA SER A 9 7.04 -16.27 5.34
C SER A 9 6.32 -15.53 4.21
N LEU A 10 7.09 -15.06 3.22
CA LEU A 10 6.54 -14.33 2.07
C LEU A 10 5.51 -15.19 1.30
N ALA A 11 5.78 -16.48 1.11
CA ALA A 11 4.87 -17.39 0.41
C ALA A 11 3.51 -17.55 1.12
N GLU A 12 3.50 -17.57 2.45
CA GLU A 12 2.24 -17.61 3.22
C GLU A 12 1.47 -16.30 3.12
N VAL A 13 2.18 -15.18 3.21
CA VAL A 13 1.59 -13.84 3.13
C VAL A 13 1.00 -13.59 1.75
N VAL A 14 1.73 -13.91 0.67
CA VAL A 14 1.25 -13.78 -0.72
C VAL A 14 -0.03 -14.58 -0.92
N ARG A 15 -0.03 -15.86 -0.53
CA ARG A 15 -1.22 -16.72 -0.65
C ARG A 15 -2.40 -16.15 0.13
N HIS A 16 -2.18 -15.73 1.37
CA HIS A 16 -3.24 -15.15 2.21
C HIS A 16 -3.79 -13.85 1.62
N CYS A 17 -2.93 -12.92 1.23
CA CYS A 17 -3.34 -11.65 0.66
C CYS A 17 -4.04 -11.80 -0.70
N ALA A 18 -3.63 -12.74 -1.54
CA ALA A 18 -4.30 -13.02 -2.81
C ALA A 18 -5.74 -13.52 -2.59
N ILE A 19 -5.91 -14.51 -1.70
CA ILE A 19 -7.25 -15.04 -1.35
C ILE A 19 -8.12 -13.94 -0.75
N SER A 20 -7.61 -13.19 0.22
CA SER A 20 -8.39 -12.13 0.86
C SER A 20 -8.66 -10.94 -0.06
N ALA A 21 -7.79 -10.62 -1.01
CA ALA A 21 -8.07 -9.60 -2.02
C ALA A 21 -9.22 -10.04 -2.95
N ALA A 22 -9.28 -11.32 -3.31
CA ALA A 22 -10.33 -11.86 -4.16
C ALA A 22 -11.67 -12.04 -3.43
N LEU A 23 -11.66 -12.43 -2.15
CA LEU A 23 -12.88 -12.90 -1.47
C LEU A 23 -13.34 -12.02 -0.30
N ASP A 24 -12.43 -11.27 0.33
CA ASP A 24 -12.67 -10.62 1.63
C ASP A 24 -12.58 -9.08 1.57
N ASP A 25 -12.31 -8.45 0.42
CA ASP A 25 -12.24 -6.99 0.32
C ASP A 25 -13.66 -6.39 0.37
N PRO A 26 -14.05 -5.68 1.45
CA PRO A 26 -15.44 -5.27 1.70
C PRO A 26 -15.95 -4.20 0.73
N ARG A 27 -15.08 -3.69 -0.14
CA ARG A 27 -15.42 -2.68 -1.16
C ARG A 27 -15.98 -3.32 -2.44
N PHE A 28 -15.82 -4.62 -2.60
CA PHE A 28 -16.21 -5.38 -3.79
C PHE A 28 -17.01 -6.63 -3.39
N TYR A 29 -17.76 -7.19 -4.33
CA TYR A 29 -18.29 -8.55 -4.14
C TYR A 29 -17.15 -9.58 -4.28
N PRO A 30 -17.23 -10.75 -3.62
CA PRO A 30 -16.26 -11.81 -3.81
C PRO A 30 -16.15 -12.20 -5.29
N LEU A 31 -14.91 -12.38 -5.77
CA LEU A 31 -14.60 -12.75 -7.15
C LEU A 31 -15.28 -14.07 -7.54
N ALA A 32 -16.00 -14.08 -8.66
CA ALA A 32 -16.61 -15.29 -9.19
C ALA A 32 -15.60 -16.14 -9.97
N ALA A 33 -15.85 -17.45 -10.04
CA ALA A 33 -14.92 -18.40 -10.66
C ALA A 33 -14.73 -18.17 -12.18
N ASP A 34 -15.75 -17.63 -12.85
CA ASP A 34 -15.74 -17.29 -14.27
C ASP A 34 -15.07 -15.94 -14.56
N GLU A 35 -14.88 -15.09 -13.56
CA GLU A 35 -14.09 -13.85 -13.66
C GLU A 35 -12.58 -14.10 -13.52
N LEU A 36 -12.18 -15.24 -12.93
CA LEU A 36 -10.78 -15.56 -12.68
C LEU A 36 -9.87 -15.52 -13.93
N PRO A 37 -10.30 -15.95 -15.13
CA PRO A 37 -9.49 -15.81 -16.34
C PRO A 37 -9.33 -14.35 -16.83
N CYS A 38 -10.13 -13.43 -16.31
CA CYS A 38 -10.19 -12.03 -16.74
C CYS A 38 -9.50 -11.05 -15.78
N VAL A 39 -8.91 -11.55 -14.68
CA VAL A 39 -8.18 -10.71 -13.73
C VAL A 39 -6.68 -10.78 -13.98
N THR A 40 -5.98 -9.69 -13.71
CA THR A 40 -4.52 -9.66 -13.56
C THR A 40 -4.16 -9.62 -12.10
N ILE A 41 -3.08 -10.32 -11.75
CA ILE A 41 -2.53 -10.31 -10.40
C ILE A 41 -1.36 -9.34 -10.32
N GLU A 42 -1.38 -8.48 -9.32
CA GLU A 42 -0.25 -7.64 -8.92
C GLU A 42 0.13 -7.91 -7.46
N ILE A 43 1.41 -8.14 -7.21
CA ILE A 43 1.99 -8.38 -5.89
C ILE A 43 3.02 -7.29 -5.61
N SER A 44 2.78 -6.52 -4.56
CA SER A 44 3.76 -5.59 -3.99
C SER A 44 4.43 -6.23 -2.77
N VAL A 45 5.74 -6.47 -2.86
CA VAL A 45 6.57 -6.96 -1.74
C VAL A 45 7.20 -5.76 -1.05
N LEU A 46 6.89 -5.58 0.23
CA LEU A 46 7.41 -4.46 1.02
C LEU A 46 8.77 -4.83 1.61
N GLY A 47 9.73 -3.91 1.46
CA GLY A 47 11.00 -3.95 2.18
C GLY A 47 10.84 -3.58 3.66
N PRO A 48 11.97 -3.42 4.38
CA PRO A 48 11.97 -3.02 5.78
C PRO A 48 11.20 -1.72 6.02
N ILE A 49 10.39 -1.69 7.09
CA ILE A 49 9.65 -0.49 7.51
C ILE A 49 10.51 0.30 8.49
N GLU A 50 10.85 1.52 8.11
CA GLU A 50 11.72 2.41 8.87
C GLU A 50 10.93 3.61 9.41
N PRO A 51 11.08 3.99 10.70
CA PRO A 51 10.47 5.21 11.21
C PRO A 51 11.09 6.45 10.56
N VAL A 52 10.25 7.45 10.26
CA VAL A 52 10.68 8.73 9.70
C VAL A 52 10.56 9.82 10.75
N ASN A 53 11.70 10.37 11.17
CA ASN A 53 11.75 11.50 12.10
C ASN A 53 11.89 12.85 11.38
N ASP A 54 12.46 12.85 10.18
CA ASP A 54 12.56 14.02 9.31
C ASP A 54 11.92 13.71 7.96
N VAL A 55 10.77 14.37 7.69
CA VAL A 55 10.03 14.20 6.45
C VAL A 55 10.85 14.59 5.23
N SER A 56 11.87 15.43 5.35
CA SER A 56 12.72 15.85 4.23
C SER A 56 13.47 14.67 3.58
N GLN A 57 13.63 13.57 4.32
CA GLN A 57 14.27 12.33 3.85
C GLN A 57 13.36 11.43 3.01
N ILE A 58 12.06 11.77 2.91
CA ILE A 58 11.11 11.03 2.08
C ILE A 58 11.35 11.37 0.61
N GLU A 59 11.53 10.35 -0.22
CA GLU A 59 11.72 10.49 -1.66
C GLU A 59 10.51 9.93 -2.43
N VAL A 60 9.81 10.81 -3.14
CA VAL A 60 8.65 10.43 -3.98
C VAL A 60 9.11 9.50 -5.09
N GLY A 61 8.38 8.41 -5.31
CA GLY A 61 8.69 7.39 -6.31
C GLY A 61 9.64 6.30 -5.82
N ARG A 62 10.35 6.51 -4.69
CA ARG A 62 11.13 5.47 -4.00
C ARG A 62 10.41 4.96 -2.76
N ASP A 63 9.98 5.90 -1.91
CA ASP A 63 9.44 5.58 -0.59
C ASP A 63 7.92 5.43 -0.67
N GLY A 64 7.41 4.31 -0.15
CA GLY A 64 6.03 4.15 0.31
C GLY A 64 5.90 4.70 1.72
N LEU A 65 4.69 5.10 2.12
CA LEU A 65 4.43 5.69 3.43
C LEU A 65 3.40 4.91 4.23
N ILE A 66 3.65 4.80 5.53
CA ILE A 66 2.68 4.38 6.53
C ILE A 66 2.52 5.51 7.52
N LEU A 67 1.27 5.98 7.70
CA LEU A 67 0.92 6.93 8.74
C LEU A 67 -0.03 6.31 9.73
N SER A 68 0.19 6.57 11.02
CA SER A 68 -0.68 6.08 12.08
C SER A 68 -0.85 7.06 13.23
N SER A 69 -2.04 7.06 13.83
CA SER A 69 -2.35 7.76 15.08
C SER A 69 -3.42 6.98 15.83
N GLY A 70 -3.10 6.48 17.02
CA GLY A 70 -3.99 5.57 17.76
C GLY A 70 -4.29 4.29 16.95
N SER A 71 -5.58 4.00 16.76
CA SER A 71 -6.06 2.86 15.96
C SER A 71 -6.11 3.12 14.46
N SER A 72 -5.95 4.39 14.03
CA SER A 72 -6.00 4.77 12.61
C SER A 72 -4.66 4.52 11.94
N ARG A 73 -4.70 3.88 10.76
CA ARG A 73 -3.50 3.58 9.96
C ARG A 73 -3.82 3.63 8.47
N GLY A 74 -2.95 4.27 7.70
CA GLY A 74 -3.01 4.37 6.26
C GLY A 74 -1.67 4.02 5.64
N LEU A 75 -1.69 3.39 4.47
CA LEU A 75 -0.52 3.00 3.70
C LEU A 75 -0.74 3.39 2.24
N LEU A 76 0.27 4.00 1.63
CA LEU A 76 0.35 4.21 0.18
C LEU A 76 1.71 3.72 -0.34
N LEU A 77 1.69 3.06 -1.50
CA LEU A 77 2.87 2.47 -2.13
C LEU A 77 3.73 3.54 -2.84
N PRO A 78 5.02 3.27 -3.09
CA PRO A 78 5.94 4.23 -3.72
C PRO A 78 5.43 4.83 -5.04
N GLN A 79 4.86 4.00 -5.91
CA GLN A 79 4.45 4.39 -7.25
C GLN A 79 3.27 5.36 -7.26
N VAL A 80 2.39 5.30 -6.25
CA VAL A 80 1.15 6.09 -6.20
C VAL A 80 1.45 7.59 -6.32
N ALA A 81 2.42 8.08 -5.56
CA ALA A 81 2.77 9.49 -5.57
C ALA A 81 3.41 9.92 -6.89
N ALA A 82 4.24 9.06 -7.49
CA ALA A 82 4.89 9.34 -8.77
C ALA A 82 3.88 9.39 -9.92
N GLU A 83 2.98 8.42 -10.01
CA GLU A 83 1.92 8.34 -11.04
C GLU A 83 0.97 9.54 -11.01
N HIS A 84 0.68 10.07 -9.81
CA HIS A 84 -0.18 11.23 -9.66
C HIS A 84 0.57 12.57 -9.68
N GLY A 85 1.90 12.56 -9.85
CA GLY A 85 2.72 13.78 -9.83
C GLY A 85 2.67 14.54 -8.51
N TRP A 86 2.51 13.84 -7.38
CA TRP A 86 2.39 14.46 -6.08
C TRP A 86 3.73 14.94 -5.53
N THR A 87 3.71 16.09 -4.84
CA THR A 87 4.83 16.48 -3.98
C THR A 87 4.84 15.62 -2.71
N ARG A 88 5.96 15.63 -2.00
CA ARG A 88 6.10 14.99 -0.69
C ARG A 88 5.00 15.39 0.28
N GLU A 89 4.66 16.67 0.37
CA GLU A 89 3.63 17.19 1.28
C GLU A 89 2.24 16.71 0.90
N VAL A 90 1.95 16.63 -0.40
CA VAL A 90 0.69 16.07 -0.90
C VAL A 90 0.63 14.58 -0.57
N PHE A 91 1.72 13.84 -0.80
CA PHE A 91 1.79 12.42 -0.51
C PHE A 91 1.58 12.09 0.97
N LEU A 92 2.24 12.83 1.88
CA LEU A 92 2.01 12.75 3.32
C LEU A 92 0.53 13.01 3.67
N SER A 93 -0.05 14.06 3.09
CA SER A 93 -1.43 14.46 3.36
C SER A 93 -2.45 13.45 2.84
N GLN A 94 -2.22 12.86 1.66
CA GLN A 94 -3.04 11.78 1.11
C GLN A 94 -2.92 10.50 1.93
N THR A 95 -1.73 10.21 2.45
CA THR A 95 -1.54 9.05 3.33
C THR A 95 -2.25 9.25 4.69
N CYS A 96 -2.28 10.48 5.23
CA CYS A 96 -3.13 10.81 6.38
C CYS A 96 -4.61 10.54 6.08
N LEU A 97 -5.11 11.02 4.95
CA LEU A 97 -6.50 10.80 4.53
C LEU A 97 -6.82 9.31 4.37
N LYS A 98 -5.88 8.54 3.79
CA LYS A 98 -5.98 7.08 3.68
C LYS A 98 -6.06 6.39 5.04
N ALA A 99 -5.44 6.99 6.07
CA ALA A 99 -5.53 6.54 7.46
C ALA A 99 -6.84 6.94 8.16
N GLY A 100 -7.72 7.70 7.50
CA GLY A 100 -8.89 8.31 8.12
C GLY A 100 -8.53 9.47 9.06
N LEU A 101 -7.35 10.08 8.88
CA LEU A 101 -6.88 11.23 9.66
C LEU A 101 -7.09 12.52 8.89
N SER A 102 -7.06 13.64 9.61
CA SER A 102 -7.02 14.96 8.99
C SER A 102 -5.73 15.14 8.16
N PRO A 103 -5.76 15.82 7.00
CA PRO A 103 -4.64 15.88 6.05
C PRO A 103 -3.30 16.33 6.64
N ASP A 104 -3.32 17.24 7.63
CA ASP A 104 -2.14 17.79 8.28
C ASP A 104 -1.76 17.04 9.58
N ALA A 105 -2.34 15.87 9.85
CA ALA A 105 -2.02 15.07 11.04
C ALA A 105 -0.53 14.69 11.14
N TRP A 106 0.14 14.53 10.00
CA TRP A 106 1.59 14.29 9.95
C TRP A 106 2.42 15.45 10.54
N ARG A 107 1.88 16.68 10.54
CA ARG A 107 2.51 17.85 11.21
C ARG A 107 2.18 17.93 12.70
N ARG A 108 1.15 17.20 13.16
CA ARG A 108 0.63 17.24 14.53
C ARG A 108 1.01 16.01 15.35
N GLY A 109 2.02 15.26 14.91
CA GLY A 109 2.57 14.14 15.66
C GLY A 109 2.01 12.76 15.32
N ALA A 110 1.32 12.59 14.17
CA ALA A 110 1.09 11.24 13.64
C ALA A 110 2.45 10.57 13.37
N SER A 111 2.58 9.29 13.72
CA SER A 111 3.80 8.52 13.44
C SER A 111 3.89 8.25 11.95
N ILE A 112 5.09 8.41 11.41
CA ILE A 112 5.40 8.22 9.99
C ILE A 112 6.45 7.11 9.90
N ALA A 113 6.21 6.16 9.00
CA ALA A 113 7.21 5.20 8.59
C ALA A 113 7.28 5.13 7.06
N ARG A 114 8.43 4.75 6.53
CA ARG A 114 8.68 4.56 5.09
C ARG A 114 9.15 3.14 4.80
N PHE A 115 9.00 2.72 3.56
CA PHE A 115 9.49 1.45 3.05
C PHE A 115 9.70 1.55 1.54
N GLU A 116 10.60 0.75 0.98
CA GLU A 116 10.66 0.51 -0.47
C GLU A 116 9.78 -0.69 -0.82
N ALA A 117 9.34 -0.81 -2.08
CA ALA A 117 8.57 -1.97 -2.53
C ALA A 117 9.01 -2.44 -3.91
N GLU A 118 9.04 -3.75 -4.10
CA GLU A 118 9.16 -4.39 -5.40
C GLU A 118 7.78 -4.82 -5.88
N VAL A 119 7.41 -4.45 -7.10
CA VAL A 119 6.09 -4.73 -7.69
C VAL A 119 6.24 -5.75 -8.80
N PHE A 120 5.47 -6.83 -8.71
CA PHE A 120 5.39 -7.90 -9.70
C PHE A 120 3.97 -7.95 -10.22
N GLY A 121 3.76 -7.78 -11.53
CA GLY A 121 2.45 -7.84 -12.15
C GLY A 121 2.46 -8.73 -13.38
N GLU A 122 1.32 -9.33 -13.68
CA GLU A 122 1.08 -9.95 -14.98
C GLU A 122 0.88 -8.85 -16.04
N GLU A 123 1.46 -9.03 -17.23
CA GLU A 123 1.05 -8.26 -18.41
C GLU A 123 -0.41 -8.66 -18.75
N GLU A 124 -1.21 -7.75 -19.34
CA GLU A 124 -2.65 -7.96 -19.52
C GLU A 124 -3.00 -9.36 -20.05
N PRO A 125 -4.15 -9.95 -19.61
CA PRO A 125 -4.49 -11.31 -19.98
C PRO A 125 -4.57 -11.37 -21.50
N VAL A 126 -3.80 -12.29 -22.10
CA VAL A 126 -3.86 -12.53 -23.54
C VAL A 126 -5.30 -12.93 -23.85
N GLN A 127 -6.02 -12.05 -24.54
CA GLN A 127 -7.36 -12.36 -25.05
C GLN A 127 -7.23 -13.59 -25.94
N GLY A 128 -7.76 -14.72 -25.46
CA GLY A 128 -7.86 -15.97 -26.22
C GLY A 128 -8.88 -15.90 -27.34
#